data_AF-A0A4Q6IJP4-F1
#
_entry.id   AF-A0A4Q6IJP4-F1
#
_cell.length_a   1.000
_cell.length_b   1.000
_cell.length_c   1.000
_cell.angle_alpha   90.00
_cell.angle_beta   90.00
_cell.angle_gamma   90.00
#
_symmetry.space_group_name_H-M   'P 1'
#
loop_
_entity.id
_entity.type
_entity.pdbx_description
1 polymer ?
#
loop_
_entity_poly.entity_id
_entity_poly.type
_entity_poly.pdbx_seq_one_letter_code
_entity_poly.pdbx_strand_id
1 'polypeptide(L)'
;MAQHLGPLELIGDRWVIGDPTRKDGLSLVLTPEGLEHRRRGEAAPLLAMEWSRFVELKVRAAYRRWHVTPFGGLVGGFAPGADMGRDGCSLQGILRHPYEPWSVRYTHHERPYTGGHVIVLKALFDQLTEAKALDRLGDPEWLGAAVAKLSSYTSWYEPKGNRLVKETMRSLGA
;
A
#
# COMPACT_ATOMS: atom_id res chain seq x y z
N MET A 1 9.21 18.07 0.72
CA MET A 1 9.12 16.71 1.30
C MET A 1 8.35 15.84 0.33
N ALA A 2 8.75 14.59 0.12
CA ALA A 2 8.01 13.71 -0.76
C ALA A 2 6.64 13.38 -0.15
N GLN A 3 5.59 13.55 -0.95
CA GLN A 3 4.19 13.37 -0.51
C GLN A 3 3.61 12.03 -0.98
N HIS A 4 4.40 11.18 -1.63
CA HIS A 4 3.92 9.89 -2.12
C HIS A 4 5.03 8.84 -2.25
N LEU A 5 4.62 7.58 -2.22
CA LEU A 5 5.40 6.37 -2.47
C LEU A 5 4.52 5.41 -3.29
N GLY A 6 4.55 5.55 -4.62
CA GLY A 6 3.68 4.81 -5.52
C GLY A 6 2.19 5.11 -5.26
N PRO A 7 1.38 4.11 -4.86
CA PRO A 7 -0.04 4.30 -4.52
C PRO A 7 -0.29 4.94 -3.15
N LEU A 8 0.73 5.04 -2.28
CA LEU A 8 0.62 5.70 -0.98
C LEU A 8 0.86 7.20 -1.17
N GLU A 9 -0.03 8.05 -0.67
CA GLU A 9 0.10 9.51 -0.72
C GLU A 9 -0.44 10.20 0.53
N LEU A 10 0.12 11.36 0.85
CA LEU A 10 -0.36 12.24 1.90
C LEU A 10 -1.42 13.17 1.31
N ILE A 11 -2.67 13.05 1.80
CA ILE A 11 -3.79 13.91 1.40
C ILE A 11 -4.27 14.65 2.64
N GLY A 12 -4.04 15.97 2.65
CA GLY A 12 -4.23 16.75 3.87
C GLY A 12 -3.24 16.30 4.94
N ASP A 13 -3.77 15.76 6.03
CA ASP A 13 -3.04 15.24 7.19
C ASP A 13 -3.03 13.69 7.27
N ARG A 14 -3.57 13.00 6.26
CA ARG A 14 -3.76 11.54 6.29
C ARG A 14 -3.01 10.85 5.18
N TRP A 15 -2.41 9.71 5.53
CA TRP A 15 -1.82 8.81 4.55
C TRP A 15 -2.89 7.91 3.94
N VAL A 16 -2.93 7.87 2.61
CA VAL A 16 -3.97 7.21 1.83
C VAL A 16 -3.34 6.32 0.76
N ILE A 17 -3.87 5.11 0.60
CA ILE A 17 -3.53 4.21 -0.52
C ILE A 17 -4.67 4.22 -1.54
N GLY A 18 -4.32 4.51 -2.78
CA GLY A 18 -5.27 4.62 -3.89
C GLY A 18 -5.83 6.03 -4.05
N ASP A 19 -6.66 6.21 -5.08
CA ASP A 19 -7.08 7.51 -5.58
C ASP A 19 -8.51 7.87 -5.13
N PRO A 20 -8.68 8.70 -4.07
CA PRO A 20 -9.99 9.13 -3.60
C PRO A 20 -10.61 10.23 -4.48
N THR A 21 -9.88 10.79 -5.45
CA THR A 21 -10.37 11.88 -6.30
C THR A 21 -11.22 11.37 -7.47
N ARG A 22 -11.02 10.10 -7.85
CA ARG A 22 -11.75 9.47 -8.95
C ARG A 22 -13.22 9.24 -8.58
N LYS A 23 -14.09 9.32 -9.59
CA LYS A 23 -15.51 8.98 -9.42
C LYS A 23 -15.61 7.53 -8.91
N ASP A 24 -16.37 7.34 -7.82
CA ASP A 24 -16.49 6.06 -7.10
C ASP A 24 -15.14 5.47 -6.66
N GLY A 25 -14.14 6.34 -6.47
CA GLY A 25 -12.78 5.98 -6.09
C GLY A 25 -12.76 5.28 -4.74
N LEU A 26 -12.07 4.14 -4.69
CA LEU A 26 -11.80 3.38 -3.48
C LEU A 26 -10.42 3.76 -2.96
N SER A 27 -10.34 4.08 -1.69
CA SER A 27 -9.11 4.47 -1.04
C SER A 27 -9.03 3.87 0.36
N LEU A 28 -7.82 3.67 0.85
CA LEU A 28 -7.58 3.14 2.18
C LEU A 28 -6.86 4.22 3.00
N VAL A 29 -7.49 4.69 4.06
CA VAL A 29 -6.90 5.69 4.96
C VAL A 29 -6.20 4.94 6.08
N LEU A 30 -4.93 5.26 6.30
CA LEU A 30 -4.14 4.71 7.39
C LEU A 30 -4.33 5.62 8.61
N THR A 31 -4.92 5.09 9.68
CA THR A 31 -5.21 5.82 10.92
C THR A 31 -4.40 5.22 12.07
N PRO A 32 -4.24 5.95 13.19
CA PRO A 32 -3.54 5.42 14.37
C PRO A 32 -4.15 4.11 14.89
N GLU A 33 -5.47 3.95 14.79
CA GLU A 33 -6.20 2.77 15.26
C GLU A 33 -6.13 1.61 14.27
N GLY A 34 -5.99 1.90 12.97
CA GLY A 34 -6.09 0.89 11.94
C GLY A 34 -6.17 1.43 10.53
N LEU A 35 -7.05 0.81 9.76
CA LEU A 35 -7.25 1.10 8.35
C LEU A 35 -8.74 1.27 8.06
N GLU A 36 -9.06 2.33 7.35
CA GLU A 36 -10.42 2.60 6.87
C GLU A 36 -10.48 2.50 5.35
N HIS A 37 -11.30 1.57 4.85
CA HIS A 37 -11.67 1.54 3.44
C HIS A 37 -12.78 2.53 3.20
N ARG A 38 -12.56 3.47 2.27
CA ARG A 38 -13.51 4.54 1.95
C ARG A 38 -13.84 4.54 0.46
N ARG A 39 -15.09 4.90 0.16
CA ARG A 39 -15.50 5.29 -1.19
C ARG A 39 -15.70 6.80 -1.23
N ARG A 40 -15.22 7.42 -2.31
CA ARG A 40 -15.48 8.85 -2.56
C ARG A 40 -16.99 9.15 -2.52
N GLY A 41 -17.34 10.18 -1.75
CA GLY A 41 -18.73 10.65 -1.63
C GLY A 41 -19.54 9.99 -0.52
N GLU A 42 -19.01 8.93 0.11
CA GLU A 42 -19.61 8.32 1.29
C GLU A 42 -19.02 8.93 2.57
N ALA A 43 -19.87 9.29 3.53
CA ALA A 43 -19.45 9.91 4.78
C ALA A 43 -18.80 8.90 5.75
N ALA A 44 -19.35 7.69 5.81
CA ALA A 44 -18.86 6.60 6.63
C ALA A 44 -17.86 5.72 5.87
N PRO A 45 -16.89 5.09 6.54
CA PRO A 45 -16.05 4.09 5.92
C PRO A 45 -16.86 2.85 5.54
N LEU A 46 -16.53 2.23 4.41
CA LEU A 46 -17.07 0.95 3.96
C LEU A 46 -16.67 -0.19 4.91
N LEU A 47 -15.48 -0.07 5.49
CA LEU A 47 -14.89 -1.03 6.41
C LEU A 47 -13.85 -0.29 7.25
N ALA A 48 -13.77 -0.59 8.54
CA ALA A 48 -12.68 -0.17 9.42
C ALA A 48 -12.08 -1.40 10.11
N MET A 49 -10.76 -1.57 10.05
CA MET A 49 -10.03 -2.70 10.63
C MET A 49 -8.92 -2.20 11.53
N GLU A 50 -8.86 -2.67 12.77
CA GLU A 50 -7.78 -2.34 13.69
C GLU A 50 -6.46 -3.02 13.29
N TRP A 51 -5.32 -2.39 13.57
CA TRP A 51 -4.01 -2.98 13.32
C TRP A 51 -3.83 -4.35 14.01
N SER A 52 -4.37 -4.48 15.22
CA SER A 52 -4.34 -5.70 16.05
C SER A 52 -4.95 -6.94 15.37
N ARG A 53 -5.86 -6.71 14.41
CA ARG A 53 -6.56 -7.76 13.66
C ARG A 53 -5.67 -8.36 12.58
N PHE A 54 -4.62 -7.69 12.12
CA PHE A 54 -3.77 -8.23 11.06
C PHE A 54 -2.67 -9.12 11.65
N VAL A 55 -2.58 -10.34 11.12
CA VAL A 55 -1.42 -11.21 11.29
C VAL A 55 -0.39 -10.89 10.22
N GLU A 56 -0.88 -10.62 9.01
CA GLU A 56 -0.11 -10.28 7.84
C GLU A 56 -0.85 -9.25 7.01
N LEU A 57 -0.13 -8.30 6.44
CA LEU A 57 -0.66 -7.32 5.52
C LEU A 57 0.34 -7.07 4.38
N LYS A 58 -0.14 -7.19 3.16
CA LYS A 58 0.61 -7.06 1.91
C LYS A 58 -0.10 -6.11 0.97
N VAL A 59 0.70 -5.43 0.15
CA VAL A 59 0.20 -4.51 -0.87
C VAL A 59 0.47 -5.05 -2.27
N ARG A 60 -0.57 -5.08 -3.10
CA ARG A 60 -0.47 -5.26 -4.54
C ARG A 60 -0.64 -3.92 -5.22
N ALA A 61 0.33 -3.55 -6.05
CA ALA A 61 0.36 -2.26 -6.71
C ALA A 61 0.82 -2.40 -8.17
N ALA A 62 -0.16 -2.47 -9.05
CA ALA A 62 0.05 -2.41 -10.48
C ALA A 62 0.74 -1.09 -10.88
N TYR A 63 1.76 -1.15 -11.74
CA TYR A 63 2.54 0.04 -12.12
C TYR A 63 1.77 1.06 -12.97
N ARG A 64 0.84 0.58 -13.79
CA ARG A 64 0.08 1.40 -14.74
C ARG A 64 -1.40 1.10 -14.59
N ARG A 65 -2.24 2.12 -14.76
CA ARG A 65 -3.70 1.98 -14.70
C ARG A 65 -4.26 0.91 -15.63
N TRP A 66 -3.73 0.75 -16.84
CA TRP A 66 -4.24 -0.26 -17.77
C TRP A 66 -3.98 -1.69 -17.28
N HIS A 67 -2.98 -1.91 -16.41
CA HIS A 67 -2.69 -3.22 -15.84
C HIS A 67 -3.85 -3.75 -14.99
N VAL A 68 -4.69 -2.88 -14.40
CA VAL A 68 -5.84 -3.32 -13.57
C VAL A 68 -7.14 -3.53 -14.36
N THR A 69 -7.06 -3.53 -15.69
CA THR A 69 -8.20 -3.81 -16.58
C THR A 69 -8.31 -5.30 -16.88
N PRO A 70 -9.45 -5.79 -17.43
CA PRO A 70 -9.56 -7.17 -17.91
C PRO A 70 -8.45 -7.54 -18.92
N PHE A 71 -8.10 -6.62 -19.83
CA PHE A 71 -6.99 -6.81 -20.77
C PHE A 71 -5.64 -6.94 -20.04
N GLY A 72 -5.40 -6.09 -19.03
CA GLY A 72 -4.23 -6.22 -18.16
C GLY A 72 -4.16 -7.58 -17.46
N GLY A 73 -5.30 -8.10 -16.99
CA GLY A 73 -5.38 -9.44 -16.40
C GLY A 73 -5.03 -10.56 -17.38
N LEU A 74 -5.48 -10.47 -18.64
CA LEU A 74 -5.11 -11.41 -19.69
C LEU A 74 -3.59 -11.41 -19.92
N VAL A 75 -2.97 -10.23 -20.03
CA VAL A 75 -1.51 -10.09 -20.18
C VAL A 75 -0.79 -10.64 -18.95
N GLY A 76 -1.29 -10.35 -17.74
CA GLY A 76 -0.75 -10.84 -16.48
C GLY A 76 -0.78 -12.36 -16.33
N GLY A 77 -1.71 -13.05 -17.00
CA GLY A 77 -1.73 -14.52 -17.05
C GLY A 77 -0.46 -15.13 -17.66
N PHE A 78 0.28 -14.36 -18.46
CA PHE A 78 1.56 -14.77 -19.04
C PHE A 78 2.78 -14.31 -18.23
N ALA A 79 2.58 -13.56 -17.16
CA ALA A 79 3.63 -13.03 -16.28
C ALA A 79 3.30 -13.34 -14.80
N PRO A 80 3.58 -14.58 -14.34
CA PRO A 80 3.31 -14.98 -12.96
C PRO A 80 3.96 -14.01 -11.96
N GLY A 81 3.17 -13.53 -10.99
CA GLY A 81 3.63 -12.57 -9.98
C GLY A 81 3.49 -11.10 -10.36
N ALA A 82 3.06 -10.78 -11.59
CA ALA A 82 2.72 -9.41 -11.94
C ALA A 82 1.41 -8.97 -11.26
N ASP A 83 1.42 -7.80 -10.63
CA ASP A 83 0.21 -7.17 -10.09
C ASP A 83 -0.63 -6.62 -11.24
N MET A 84 -1.40 -7.50 -11.87
CA MET A 84 -2.28 -7.19 -13.00
C MET A 84 -3.66 -7.80 -12.78
N GLY A 85 -4.61 -7.34 -13.58
CA GLY A 85 -6.02 -7.71 -13.48
C GLY A 85 -6.75 -6.94 -12.41
N ARG A 86 -8.00 -7.33 -12.19
CA ARG A 86 -8.97 -6.59 -11.34
C ARG A 86 -8.49 -6.37 -9.91
N ASP A 87 -7.61 -7.24 -9.41
CA ASP A 87 -7.05 -7.21 -8.06
C ASP A 87 -5.60 -6.70 -7.99
N GLY A 88 -5.06 -6.20 -9.12
CA GLY A 88 -3.71 -5.63 -9.19
C GLY A 88 -3.49 -4.38 -8.34
N CYS A 89 -4.57 -3.78 -7.83
CA CYS A 89 -4.52 -2.74 -6.79
C CYS A 89 -5.38 -3.19 -5.59
N SER A 90 -4.74 -3.85 -4.64
CA SER A 90 -5.40 -4.33 -3.42
C SER A 90 -4.44 -4.34 -2.23
N LEU A 91 -5.01 -4.22 -1.02
CA LEU A 91 -4.36 -4.75 0.18
C LEU A 91 -4.90 -6.15 0.44
N GLN A 92 -4.00 -7.06 0.79
CA GLN A 92 -4.29 -8.45 1.08
C GLN A 92 -3.65 -8.81 2.41
N GLY A 93 -4.28 -9.68 3.17
CA GLY A 93 -3.74 -10.06 4.47
C GLY A 93 -4.43 -11.28 5.06
N ILE A 94 -3.95 -11.65 6.24
CA ILE A 94 -4.57 -12.69 7.07
C ILE A 94 -5.03 -12.02 8.35
N LEU A 95 -6.32 -12.14 8.65
CA LEU A 95 -6.87 -11.63 9.90
C LEU A 95 -6.61 -12.59 11.06
N ARG A 96 -6.60 -12.06 12.26
CA ARG A 96 -6.51 -12.81 13.51
C ARG A 96 -7.92 -13.22 13.93
N HIS A 97 -8.10 -14.51 14.18
CA HIS A 97 -9.30 -15.14 14.74
C HIS A 97 -10.64 -14.82 14.01
N PRO A 98 -11.15 -15.77 13.18
CA PRO A 98 -10.48 -16.97 12.67
C PRO A 98 -9.40 -16.52 11.67
N TYR A 99 -8.35 -17.32 11.47
CA TYR A 99 -7.25 -16.96 10.55
C TYR A 99 -7.73 -16.90 9.08
N GLU A 100 -8.38 -15.80 8.71
CA GLU A 100 -9.15 -15.67 7.48
C GLU A 100 -8.40 -14.81 6.46
N PRO A 101 -8.38 -15.24 5.19
CA PRO A 101 -7.93 -14.38 4.11
C PRO A 101 -8.80 -13.12 4.04
N TRP A 102 -8.15 -11.98 3.92
CA TRP A 102 -8.80 -10.69 3.75
C TRP A 102 -8.19 -9.94 2.58
N SER A 103 -9.04 -9.24 1.83
CA SER A 103 -8.60 -8.45 0.69
C SER A 103 -9.57 -7.31 0.42
N VAL A 104 -9.04 -6.12 0.16
CA VAL A 104 -9.81 -4.97 -0.31
C VAL A 104 -9.08 -4.30 -1.46
N ARG A 105 -9.85 -3.84 -2.44
CA ARG A 105 -9.32 -3.16 -3.62
C ARG A 105 -9.26 -1.66 -3.37
N TYR A 106 -8.30 -1.00 -4.00
CA TYR A 106 -8.24 0.45 -4.08
C TYR A 106 -8.15 0.89 -5.55
N THR A 107 -8.53 2.13 -5.83
CA THR A 107 -8.50 2.69 -7.18
C THR A 107 -7.09 3.15 -7.51
N HIS A 108 -6.56 2.72 -8.66
CA HIS A 108 -5.29 3.20 -9.16
C HIS A 108 -5.37 4.69 -9.56
N HIS A 109 -4.36 5.46 -9.20
CA HIS A 109 -4.18 6.86 -9.61
C HIS A 109 -4.13 7.03 -11.14
N GLU A 110 -4.31 8.25 -11.64
CA GLU A 110 -4.06 8.49 -13.07
C GLU A 110 -2.57 8.42 -13.43
N ARG A 111 -1.69 8.88 -12.51
CA ARG A 111 -0.24 8.80 -12.68
C ARG A 111 0.25 7.34 -12.65
N PRO A 112 1.29 6.99 -13.43
CA PRO A 112 1.98 5.70 -13.25
C PRO A 112 2.76 5.69 -11.94
N TYR A 113 2.95 4.50 -11.36
CA TYR A 113 3.84 4.30 -10.22
C TYR A 113 5.24 3.92 -10.69
N THR A 114 6.25 4.53 -10.07
CA THR A 114 7.65 4.17 -10.33
C THR A 114 7.93 2.75 -9.83
N GLY A 115 8.71 1.99 -10.60
CA GLY A 115 9.18 0.65 -10.25
C GLY A 115 9.73 0.56 -8.82
N GLY A 116 10.70 1.43 -8.54
CA GLY A 116 11.33 1.53 -7.23
C GLY A 116 10.35 1.82 -6.10
N HIS A 117 9.39 2.74 -6.29
CA HIS A 117 8.39 3.06 -5.26
C HIS A 117 7.53 1.86 -4.89
N VAL A 118 7.07 1.09 -5.89
CA VAL A 118 6.28 -0.12 -5.65
C VAL A 118 7.12 -1.16 -4.90
N ILE A 119 8.39 -1.34 -5.28
CA ILE A 119 9.31 -2.26 -4.60
C ILE A 119 9.45 -1.91 -3.12
N VAL A 120 9.81 -0.66 -2.79
CA VAL A 120 10.03 -0.28 -1.39
C VAL A 120 8.74 -0.19 -0.60
N LEU A 121 7.60 0.11 -1.23
CA LEU A 121 6.31 0.06 -0.55
C LEU A 121 5.93 -1.38 -0.18
N LYS A 122 6.09 -2.34 -1.10
CA LYS A 122 5.86 -3.76 -0.80
C LYS A 122 6.75 -4.25 0.33
N ALA A 123 8.05 -3.98 0.21
CA ALA A 123 9.01 -4.35 1.23
C ALA A 123 8.72 -3.69 2.59
N LEU A 124 8.20 -2.46 2.62
CA LEU A 124 7.77 -1.79 3.85
C LEU A 124 6.64 -2.56 4.55
N PHE A 125 5.61 -2.96 3.80
CA PHE A 125 4.50 -3.75 4.34
C PHE A 125 4.95 -5.14 4.82
N ASP A 126 5.77 -5.82 4.02
CA ASP A 126 6.30 -7.15 4.35
C ASP A 126 7.16 -7.09 5.62
N GLN A 127 8.09 -6.14 5.71
CA GLN A 127 9.01 -6.04 6.85
C GLN A 127 8.32 -5.55 8.13
N LEU A 128 7.34 -4.64 8.03
CA LEU A 128 6.53 -4.24 9.20
C LEU A 128 5.66 -5.40 9.70
N THR A 129 5.13 -6.22 8.78
CA THR A 129 4.45 -7.47 9.15
C THR A 129 5.40 -8.40 9.91
N GLU A 130 6.59 -8.66 9.38
CA GLU A 130 7.59 -9.53 10.01
C GLU A 130 8.02 -9.00 11.39
N ALA A 131 8.16 -7.68 11.52
CA ALA A 131 8.52 -7.00 12.77
C ALA A 131 7.35 -6.89 13.77
N LYS A 132 6.13 -7.29 13.39
CA LYS A 132 4.88 -7.09 14.17
C LYS A 132 4.66 -5.62 14.55
N ALA A 133 4.98 -4.71 13.63
CA ALA A 133 4.95 -3.27 13.83
C ALA A 133 4.03 -2.57 12.82
N LEU A 134 2.95 -3.24 12.38
CA LEU A 134 2.01 -2.69 11.38
C LEU A 134 1.32 -1.40 11.85
N ASP A 135 1.19 -1.19 13.16
CA ASP A 135 0.68 0.03 13.78
C ASP A 135 1.50 1.28 13.41
N ARG A 136 2.78 1.12 13.02
CA ARG A 136 3.61 2.22 12.50
C ARG A 136 3.06 2.86 11.22
N LEU A 137 2.27 2.12 10.44
CA LEU A 137 1.57 2.67 9.27
C LEU A 137 0.50 3.70 9.67
N GLY A 138 0.00 3.61 10.90
CA GLY A 138 -0.97 4.55 11.47
C GLY A 138 -0.36 5.81 12.09
N ASP A 139 0.97 5.84 12.29
CA ASP A 139 1.70 7.00 12.80
C ASP A 139 2.08 7.93 11.62
N PRO A 140 1.43 9.09 11.48
CA PRO A 140 1.62 9.95 10.32
C PRO A 140 3.02 10.58 10.26
N GLU A 141 3.64 10.83 11.41
CA GLU A 141 4.99 11.41 11.49
C GLU A 141 6.03 10.36 11.11
N TRP A 142 5.92 9.16 11.69
CA TRP A 142 6.80 8.04 11.38
C TRP A 142 6.70 7.66 9.90
N LEU A 143 5.47 7.53 9.38
CA LEU A 143 5.25 7.16 7.98
C LEU A 143 5.73 8.26 7.03
N GLY A 144 5.55 9.54 7.39
CA GLY A 144 6.09 10.65 6.62
C GLY A 144 7.62 10.65 6.55
N ALA A 145 8.29 10.35 7.67
CA ALA A 145 9.74 10.21 7.70
C ALA A 145 10.22 9.02 6.86
N ALA A 146 9.50 7.89 6.91
CA ALA A 146 9.80 6.72 6.09
C ALA A 146 9.63 7.03 4.60
N VAL A 147 8.50 7.62 4.19
CA VAL A 147 8.25 8.01 2.79
C VAL A 147 9.30 9.00 2.29
N ALA A 148 9.69 9.98 3.11
CA ALA A 148 10.73 10.94 2.75
C ALA A 148 12.07 10.24 2.40
N LYS A 149 12.47 9.21 3.16
CA LYS A 149 13.69 8.43 2.91
C LYS A 149 13.57 7.48 1.71
N LEU A 150 12.40 6.86 1.52
CA LEU A 150 12.19 5.83 0.51
C LEU A 150 11.87 6.40 -0.89
N SER A 151 11.29 7.60 -0.96
CA SER A 151 10.82 8.22 -2.20
C SER A 151 11.91 8.49 -3.25
N SER A 152 13.18 8.58 -2.86
CA SER A 152 14.29 8.75 -3.81
C SER A 152 14.67 7.44 -4.51
N TYR A 153 14.09 6.31 -4.12
CA TYR A 153 14.42 5.02 -4.70
C TYR A 153 13.75 4.80 -6.05
N THR A 154 14.54 4.81 -7.12
CA THR A 154 14.07 4.70 -8.51
C THR A 154 14.49 3.40 -9.22
N SER A 155 15.33 2.59 -8.58
CA SER A 155 15.86 1.34 -9.16
C SER A 155 14.83 0.21 -9.14
N TRP A 156 14.94 -0.70 -10.11
CA TRP A 156 14.16 -1.94 -10.17
C TRP A 156 14.81 -3.11 -9.41
N TYR A 157 15.95 -2.89 -8.76
CA TYR A 157 16.71 -3.94 -8.08
C TYR A 157 16.19 -4.21 -6.67
N GLU A 158 15.22 -5.11 -6.54
CA GLU A 158 14.52 -5.42 -5.29
C GLU A 158 15.42 -5.63 -4.06
N PRO A 159 16.52 -6.40 -4.09
CA PRO A 159 17.36 -6.60 -2.91
C PRO A 159 17.91 -5.30 -2.30
N LYS A 160 18.20 -4.29 -3.13
CA LYS A 160 18.65 -2.97 -2.65
C LYS A 160 17.50 -2.18 -2.03
N GLY A 161 16.30 -2.25 -2.62
CA GLY A 161 15.08 -1.67 -2.05
C GLY A 161 14.76 -2.25 -0.67
N ASN A 162 14.80 -3.58 -0.54
CA ASN A 162 14.51 -4.27 0.71
C ASN A 162 15.51 -3.88 1.82
N ARG A 163 16.79 -3.76 1.47
CA ARG A 163 17.82 -3.27 2.40
C ARG A 163 17.56 -1.84 2.84
N LEU A 164 17.22 -0.95 1.91
CA LEU A 164 16.92 0.46 2.19
C LEU A 164 15.72 0.59 3.16
N VAL A 165 14.68 -0.21 2.97
CA VAL A 165 13.53 -0.27 3.89
C VAL A 165 13.97 -0.72 5.28
N LYS A 166 14.76 -1.80 5.37
CA LYS A 166 15.25 -2.33 6.65
C LYS A 166 16.09 -1.30 7.42
N GLU A 167 16.98 -0.60 6.72
CA GLU A 167 17.79 0.49 7.28
C GLU A 167 16.91 1.67 7.73
N THR A 168 15.89 2.00 6.94
CA THR A 168 14.93 3.06 7.26
C THR A 168 14.16 2.74 8.54
N MET A 169 13.56 1.54 8.62
CA MET A 169 12.82 1.07 9.81
C MET A 169 13.70 1.12 11.07
N ARG A 170 14.91 0.56 10.98
CA ARG A 170 15.87 0.60 12.09
C ARG A 170 16.21 2.03 12.52
N SER A 171 16.40 2.93 11.56
CA SER A 171 16.72 4.34 11.87
C SER A 171 15.57 5.11 12.52
N LEU A 172 14.33 4.65 12.33
CA LEU A 172 13.11 5.27 12.84
C LEU A 172 12.51 4.52 14.05
N GLY A 173 13.17 3.48 14.56
CA GLY A 173 12.73 2.75 15.76
C GLY A 173 11.56 1.78 15.53
N ALA A 174 11.57 1.09 14.38
CA ALA A 174 10.68 -0.04 14.08
C ALA A 174 11.46 -1.34 13.90
#